data_AF-A0A6N8ITG8-F1
#
_entry.id   AF-A0A6N8ITG8-F1
#
_cell.length_a   1.000
_cell.length_b   1.000
_cell.length_c   1.000
_cell.angle_alpha   90.00
_cell.angle_beta   90.00
_cell.angle_gamma   90.00
#
_symmetry.space_group_name_H-M   'P 1'
#
loop_
_entity.id
_entity.type
_entity.pdbx_description
1 polymer ?
#
loop_
_entity_poly.entity_id
_entity_poly.type
_entity_poly.pdbx_seq_one_letter_code
_entity_poly.pdbx_strand_id
1 'polypeptide(L)'
;MENRLAFSGERSWSRLMRAGLMCLPALAVLACGGGGGGGGGGAPAAPSAAALVITAANAPAVAAEALETVTSTDAATAGGQFVTGVQIEGGGGSRPQLLASASLALLARPQASSTLAAGAVVSQACTGGGTISVDATTSGAASMVAGDSLRITASNCSESVDGTPTVLNGRMSIAVTSGSYDPNSPVYPKSVTLRIVSSSFSVGASGQTEVFDGDLTLALTDTTATSGTLTATSASLSSTVGARRITLGDYRLQVTHTSVDSALSVSANVESNNGQLASTPVRYTLTTETPVKVTSAGLVTAGSIRVSGSSSSLLLTVTSTDAFSLRVDSNGDGTIDSTRTITKADLQALN
;
A
#
# COMPACT_ATOMS: atom_id res chain seq x y z
N MET A 1 37.44 -24.61 39.03
CA MET A 1 36.36 -23.88 38.33
C MET A 1 36.83 -23.62 36.90
N GLU A 2 37.14 -24.64 36.08
CA GLU A 2 36.24 -25.67 35.54
C GLU A 2 35.00 -25.09 34.87
N ASN A 3 35.08 -24.87 33.55
CA ASN A 3 34.29 -25.68 32.63
C ASN A 3 34.89 -25.63 31.21
N ARG A 4 35.37 -26.79 30.75
CA ARG A 4 35.66 -27.11 29.35
C ARG A 4 34.40 -27.73 28.76
N LEU A 5 33.97 -27.31 27.57
CA LEU A 5 33.32 -28.22 26.62
C LEU A 5 33.77 -27.91 25.20
N ALA A 6 34.30 -28.95 24.59
CA ALA A 6 34.70 -29.06 23.19
C ALA A 6 33.49 -29.38 22.33
N PHE A 7 33.50 -28.94 21.07
CA PHE A 7 32.81 -29.63 19.99
C PHE A 7 33.69 -29.60 18.73
N SER A 8 34.33 -30.74 18.48
CA SER A 8 34.93 -31.10 17.21
C SER A 8 33.86 -31.74 16.32
N GLY A 9 33.80 -31.35 15.05
CA GLY A 9 32.88 -31.95 14.09
C GLY A 9 33.30 -31.66 12.66
N GLU A 10 34.43 -32.21 12.23
CA GLU A 10 34.80 -32.32 10.82
C GLU A 10 33.89 -33.35 10.12
N ARG A 11 33.24 -32.96 9.01
CA ARG A 11 32.94 -33.88 7.91
C ARG A 11 33.15 -33.20 6.56
N SER A 12 34.35 -33.44 6.05
CA SER A 12 34.75 -33.51 4.64
C SER A 12 33.68 -34.14 3.74
N TRP A 13 33.23 -33.42 2.71
CA TRP A 13 32.82 -34.00 1.43
C TRP A 13 33.48 -33.23 0.29
N SER A 14 34.48 -33.90 -0.28
CA SER A 14 35.26 -33.45 -1.42
C SER A 14 34.63 -33.93 -2.73
N ARG A 15 34.81 -33.11 -3.77
CA ARG A 15 35.15 -33.46 -5.17
C ARG A 15 34.04 -33.64 -6.21
N LEU A 16 34.18 -32.77 -7.23
CA LEU A 16 34.25 -33.04 -8.67
C LEU A 16 33.18 -33.89 -9.35
N MET A 17 32.46 -33.27 -10.28
CA MET A 17 32.30 -33.70 -11.69
C MET A 17 31.93 -32.44 -12.51
N ARG A 18 32.79 -31.94 -13.41
CA ARG A 18 33.13 -32.37 -14.77
C ARG A 18 32.36 -31.56 -15.83
N ALA A 19 33.12 -31.17 -16.85
CA ALA A 19 32.78 -30.29 -17.95
C ALA A 19 31.89 -30.93 -19.03
N GLY A 20 31.21 -30.05 -19.77
CA GLY A 20 30.67 -30.22 -21.13
C GLY A 20 30.01 -28.87 -21.50
N LEU A 21 30.53 -27.98 -22.35
CA LEU A 21 30.98 -28.06 -23.75
C LEU A 21 29.86 -28.42 -24.74
N MET A 22 29.65 -27.51 -25.71
CA MET A 22 28.82 -27.59 -26.94
C MET A 22 27.30 -27.54 -26.73
N CYS A 23 26.47 -26.89 -27.56
CA CYS A 23 26.62 -26.33 -28.90
C CYS A 23 25.47 -25.33 -29.15
N LEU A 24 25.75 -24.18 -29.80
CA LEU A 24 24.72 -23.36 -30.46
C LEU A 24 24.18 -24.08 -31.71
N PRO A 25 22.92 -23.85 -32.08
CA PRO A 25 22.67 -23.42 -33.44
C PRO A 25 21.80 -22.15 -33.49
N ALA A 26 22.25 -21.23 -34.35
CA ALA A 26 21.50 -20.08 -34.82
C ALA A 26 20.26 -20.55 -35.60
N LEU A 27 19.07 -20.13 -35.16
CA LEU A 27 17.91 -20.08 -36.04
C LEU A 27 17.79 -18.68 -36.64
N ALA A 28 18.01 -18.61 -37.95
CA ALA A 28 17.62 -17.51 -38.79
C ALA A 28 16.10 -17.33 -38.75
N VAL A 29 15.62 -16.13 -38.44
CA VAL A 29 14.25 -15.72 -38.79
C VAL A 29 14.36 -14.68 -39.89
N LEU A 30 13.68 -15.04 -40.98
CA LEU A 30 13.56 -14.33 -42.24
C LEU A 30 12.99 -12.92 -42.07
N ALA A 31 13.44 -12.09 -43.00
CA ALA A 31 12.92 -10.78 -43.32
C ALA A 31 11.47 -10.79 -43.84
N CYS A 32 10.93 -9.57 -43.91
CA CYS A 32 9.93 -9.08 -44.86
C CYS A 32 8.45 -9.25 -44.49
N GLY A 33 7.79 -8.11 -44.29
CA GLY A 33 6.34 -8.04 -44.13
C GLY A 33 5.84 -6.70 -43.59
N GLY A 34 6.32 -5.59 -44.16
CA GLY A 34 5.65 -4.29 -43.98
C GLY A 34 4.30 -4.34 -44.68
N GLY A 35 3.22 -4.21 -43.89
CA GLY A 35 1.86 -4.10 -44.37
C GLY A 35 1.15 -2.99 -43.60
N GLY A 36 1.20 -1.78 -44.14
CA GLY A 36 0.38 -0.67 -43.68
C GLY A 36 -1.08 -0.91 -44.06
N GLY A 37 -1.97 -0.78 -43.08
CA GLY A 37 -3.40 -0.86 -43.28
C GLY A 37 -4.08 -0.05 -42.18
N GLY A 38 -4.22 1.26 -42.41
CA GLY A 38 -5.00 2.15 -41.56
C GLY A 38 -6.48 1.80 -41.65
N GLY A 39 -6.94 0.94 -40.75
CA GLY A 39 -8.35 0.75 -40.45
C GLY A 39 -8.61 1.34 -39.08
N GLY A 40 -9.39 2.43 -39.02
CA GLY A 40 -9.92 3.02 -37.78
C GLY A 40 -10.95 2.11 -37.11
N GLY A 41 -10.57 0.86 -36.84
CA GLY A 41 -11.26 0.01 -35.88
C GLY A 41 -10.91 0.54 -34.51
N GLY A 42 -11.77 1.38 -33.95
CA GLY A 42 -11.68 1.76 -32.54
C GLY A 42 -11.44 0.49 -31.73
N ALA A 43 -10.34 0.46 -30.96
CA ALA A 43 -10.08 -0.66 -30.07
C ALA A 43 -11.37 -0.96 -29.30
N PRO A 44 -11.83 -2.23 -29.25
CA PRO A 44 -13.06 -2.57 -28.56
C PRO A 44 -13.01 -1.94 -27.17
N ALA A 45 -14.04 -1.15 -26.83
CA ALA A 45 -14.12 -0.49 -25.54
C ALA A 45 -13.86 -1.54 -24.47
N ALA A 46 -12.88 -1.29 -23.60
CA ALA A 46 -12.56 -2.21 -22.52
C ALA A 46 -13.86 -2.52 -21.76
N PRO A 47 -14.15 -3.80 -21.45
CA PRO A 47 -15.40 -4.16 -20.79
C PRO A 47 -15.51 -3.38 -19.49
N SER A 48 -16.59 -2.61 -19.34
CA SER A 48 -16.87 -1.89 -18.10
C SER A 48 -17.15 -2.89 -16.99
N ALA A 49 -16.53 -2.72 -15.82
CA ALA A 49 -16.75 -3.59 -14.67
C ALA A 49 -18.24 -3.60 -14.25
N ALA A 50 -18.77 -4.80 -14.00
CA ALA A 50 -20.16 -5.01 -13.63
C ALA A 50 -20.41 -4.63 -12.17
N ALA A 51 -21.61 -4.22 -11.78
CA ALA A 51 -21.89 -3.99 -10.37
C ALA A 51 -21.89 -5.33 -9.60
N LEU A 52 -21.24 -5.35 -8.42
CA LEU A 52 -21.12 -6.55 -7.59
C LEU A 52 -22.50 -7.01 -7.11
N VAL A 53 -22.76 -8.31 -7.17
CA VAL A 53 -23.89 -8.96 -6.49
C VAL A 53 -23.33 -9.70 -5.28
N ILE A 54 -23.74 -9.27 -4.09
CA ILE A 54 -23.28 -9.84 -2.82
C ILE A 54 -24.27 -10.92 -2.40
N THR A 55 -23.74 -12.10 -2.12
CA THR A 55 -24.48 -13.29 -1.69
C THR A 55 -23.81 -13.87 -0.46
N ALA A 56 -24.47 -14.80 0.23
CA ALA A 56 -23.84 -15.53 1.34
C ALA A 56 -22.57 -16.29 0.92
N ALA A 57 -22.45 -16.68 -0.36
CA ALA A 57 -21.33 -17.46 -0.88
C ALA A 57 -20.05 -16.62 -1.04
N ASN A 58 -20.15 -15.41 -1.62
CA ASN A 58 -18.99 -14.52 -1.84
C ASN A 58 -18.78 -13.52 -0.69
N ALA A 59 -19.70 -13.41 0.27
CA ALA A 59 -19.58 -12.49 1.41
C ALA A 59 -18.25 -12.57 2.17
N PRO A 60 -17.64 -13.75 2.45
CA PRO A 60 -16.32 -13.79 3.08
C PRO A 60 -15.21 -13.13 2.26
N ALA A 61 -15.20 -13.31 0.94
CA ALA A 61 -14.21 -12.69 0.06
C ALA A 61 -14.42 -11.17 -0.03
N VAL A 62 -15.68 -10.73 -0.12
CA VAL A 62 -16.04 -9.30 -0.07
C VAL A 62 -15.62 -8.67 1.26
N ALA A 63 -15.85 -9.37 2.38
CA ALA A 63 -15.42 -8.94 3.71
C ALA A 63 -13.90 -8.85 3.82
N ALA A 64 -13.16 -9.81 3.26
CA ALA A 64 -11.70 -9.83 3.30
C ALA A 64 -11.10 -8.64 2.54
N GLU A 65 -11.61 -8.35 1.34
CA GLU A 65 -11.15 -7.21 0.54
C GLU A 65 -11.55 -5.87 1.16
N ALA A 66 -12.76 -5.78 1.74
CA ALA A 66 -13.21 -4.60 2.46
C ALA A 66 -12.36 -4.35 3.72
N LEU A 67 -12.09 -5.39 4.50
CA LEU A 67 -11.26 -5.29 5.70
C LEU A 67 -9.82 -4.93 5.34
N GLU A 68 -9.22 -5.54 4.31
CA GLU A 68 -7.89 -5.17 3.80
C GLU A 68 -7.81 -3.71 3.37
N THR A 69 -8.87 -3.19 2.74
CA THR A 69 -8.95 -1.78 2.31
C THR A 69 -9.05 -0.80 3.49
N VAL A 70 -9.63 -1.23 4.63
CA VAL A 70 -9.83 -0.39 5.81
C VAL A 70 -8.72 -0.55 6.85
N THR A 71 -8.42 -1.78 7.25
CA THR A 71 -7.47 -2.11 8.32
C THR A 71 -6.16 -2.57 7.70
N SER A 72 -5.27 -1.62 7.44
CA SER A 72 -3.84 -1.92 7.51
C SER A 72 -3.45 -1.93 8.98
N THR A 73 -3.13 -3.09 9.51
CA THR A 73 -2.57 -3.19 10.86
C THR A 73 -1.31 -2.35 11.03
N ASP A 74 -0.56 -2.16 9.95
CA ASP A 74 0.70 -1.42 9.99
C ASP A 74 0.50 0.10 9.95
N ALA A 75 -0.69 0.59 9.62
CA ALA A 75 -0.98 2.03 9.69
C ALA A 75 -1.24 2.48 11.14
N ALA A 76 -1.70 1.57 12.01
CA ALA A 76 -1.79 1.83 13.45
C ALA A 76 -0.39 1.85 14.09
N THR A 77 0.51 0.97 13.64
CA THR A 77 1.93 0.96 14.05
C THR A 77 2.69 2.16 13.48
N ALA A 78 2.48 2.47 12.19
CA ALA A 78 3.03 3.65 11.55
C ALA A 78 2.49 4.92 12.20
N GLY A 79 1.24 4.93 12.70
CA GLY A 79 0.65 5.94 13.60
C GLY A 79 1.61 6.42 14.70
N GLY A 80 2.22 5.47 15.41
CA GLY A 80 3.21 5.74 16.44
C GLY A 80 4.61 6.07 15.90
N GLN A 81 4.99 5.51 14.75
CA GLN A 81 6.28 5.77 14.09
C GLN A 81 6.32 7.11 13.32
N PHE A 82 5.15 7.66 12.94
CA PHE A 82 5.01 8.99 12.34
C PHE A 82 5.48 10.07 13.29
N VAL A 83 5.35 9.84 14.60
CA VAL A 83 5.68 10.85 15.62
C VAL A 83 7.12 10.73 16.16
N THR A 84 7.80 9.60 15.93
CA THR A 84 9.19 9.39 16.37
C THR A 84 10.22 9.47 15.23
N GLY A 85 9.78 9.68 13.99
CA GLY A 85 10.65 10.05 12.87
C GLY A 85 11.54 8.92 12.33
N VAL A 86 11.42 7.68 12.80
CA VAL A 86 12.28 6.57 12.38
C VAL A 86 11.51 5.25 12.35
N GLN A 87 11.70 4.54 11.23
CA GLN A 87 11.23 3.21 10.83
C GLN A 87 9.80 3.14 10.28
N ILE A 88 9.68 2.48 9.12
CA ILE A 88 8.46 1.84 8.63
C ILE A 88 8.75 0.36 8.84
N GLU A 89 8.03 -0.29 9.73
CA GLU A 89 8.03 -1.76 9.73
C GLU A 89 7.37 -2.25 8.44
N GLY A 90 8.08 -3.09 7.69
CA GLY A 90 7.67 -3.67 6.41
C GLY A 90 6.54 -4.67 6.59
N GLY A 91 5.33 -4.18 6.85
CA GLY A 91 4.12 -4.98 6.93
C GLY A 91 3.20 -4.79 5.71
N GLY A 92 2.43 -5.83 5.40
CA GLY A 92 1.49 -5.92 4.27
C GLY A 92 0.24 -5.07 4.49
N GLY A 93 0.42 -3.75 4.46
CA GLY A 93 -0.63 -2.78 4.68
C GLY A 93 -1.59 -2.56 3.52
N SER A 94 -2.66 -1.81 3.78
CA SER A 94 -3.56 -1.35 2.72
C SER A 94 -2.77 -0.49 1.73
N ARG A 95 -3.03 -0.78 0.46
CA ARG A 95 -2.31 -0.31 -0.72
C ARG A 95 -1.97 1.21 -0.66
N PRO A 96 -2.90 2.12 -0.33
CA PRO A 96 -2.60 3.56 -0.26
C PRO A 96 -1.76 3.96 0.96
N GLN A 97 -1.86 3.22 2.06
CA GLN A 97 -1.12 3.49 3.29
C GLN A 97 0.36 3.11 3.17
N LEU A 98 0.69 2.08 2.40
CA LEU A 98 2.09 1.76 2.07
C LEU A 98 2.74 2.88 1.25
N LEU A 99 2.01 3.44 0.28
CA LEU A 99 2.49 4.59 -0.49
C LEU A 99 2.68 5.82 0.41
N ALA A 100 1.74 6.07 1.34
CA ALA A 100 1.80 7.17 2.29
C ALA A 100 2.97 7.03 3.27
N SER A 101 3.17 5.84 3.84
CA SER A 101 4.27 5.56 4.76
C SER A 101 5.61 5.69 4.03
N ALA A 102 5.78 5.04 2.88
CA ALA A 102 7.00 5.12 2.07
C ALA A 102 7.35 6.57 1.71
N SER A 103 6.35 7.36 1.35
CA SER A 103 6.51 8.80 1.11
C SER A 103 7.04 9.51 2.35
N LEU A 104 6.41 9.31 3.51
CA LEU A 104 6.81 9.96 4.77
C LEU A 104 8.20 9.54 5.26
N ALA A 105 8.60 8.27 5.16
CA ALA A 105 9.96 7.87 5.54
C ALA A 105 11.04 8.45 4.62
N LEU A 106 10.73 8.61 3.34
CA LEU A 106 11.63 9.31 2.42
C LEU A 106 11.75 10.80 2.78
N LEU A 107 10.71 11.40 3.36
CA LEU A 107 10.75 12.77 3.88
C LEU A 107 11.48 12.87 5.24
N ALA A 108 11.40 11.84 6.07
CA ALA A 108 12.08 11.81 7.38
C ALA A 108 13.58 11.52 7.28
N ARG A 109 14.06 11.02 6.13
CA ARG A 109 15.51 10.86 5.91
C ARG A 109 16.16 12.24 5.98
N PRO A 110 17.14 12.45 6.88
CA PRO A 110 17.91 13.68 6.88
C PRO A 110 18.57 13.80 5.52
N GLN A 111 18.05 14.72 4.69
CA GLN A 111 18.74 15.16 3.49
C GLN A 111 20.07 15.67 4.00
N ALA A 112 21.13 14.90 3.83
CA ALA A 112 22.40 15.11 4.50
C ALA A 112 22.92 16.53 4.18
N SER A 113 22.62 17.46 5.09
CA SER A 113 23.30 18.68 5.49
C SER A 113 23.99 19.59 4.46
N SER A 114 23.77 19.43 3.16
CA SER A 114 23.98 20.50 2.20
C SER A 114 22.61 21.02 1.81
N THR A 115 22.36 22.31 2.01
CA THR A 115 21.28 23.04 1.33
C THR A 115 21.29 22.64 -0.13
N LEU A 116 20.44 21.69 -0.51
CA LEU A 116 20.27 21.29 -1.89
C LEU A 116 19.78 22.54 -2.59
N ALA A 117 20.61 23.11 -3.46
CA ALA A 117 20.17 24.18 -4.34
C ALA A 117 18.91 23.67 -5.07
N ALA A 118 17.91 24.53 -5.21
CA ALA A 118 16.68 24.17 -5.91
C ALA A 118 17.00 23.50 -7.27
N GLY A 119 16.49 22.28 -7.49
CA GLY A 119 16.75 21.48 -8.68
C GLY A 119 17.99 20.58 -8.62
N ALA A 120 18.57 20.39 -7.43
CA ALA A 120 19.65 19.42 -7.24
C ALA A 120 19.10 17.99 -7.25
N VAL A 121 19.68 17.16 -8.12
CA VAL A 121 19.38 15.74 -8.22
C VAL A 121 20.45 14.96 -7.48
N VAL A 122 20.05 14.26 -6.41
CA VAL A 122 20.92 13.33 -5.68
C VAL A 122 20.59 11.93 -6.11
N SER A 123 21.57 11.25 -6.73
CA SER A 123 21.46 9.83 -7.06
C SER A 123 22.36 9.01 -6.12
N GLN A 124 21.78 7.98 -5.52
CA GLN A 124 22.46 7.07 -4.61
C GLN A 124 22.29 5.62 -5.08
N ALA A 125 23.34 4.82 -4.93
CA ALA A 125 23.26 3.37 -5.10
C ALA A 125 22.58 2.73 -3.89
N CYS A 126 21.63 1.83 -4.14
CA CYS A 126 20.92 1.14 -3.06
C CYS A 126 21.75 -0.03 -2.53
N THR A 127 21.58 -0.36 -1.24
CA THR A 127 22.47 -1.33 -0.56
C THR A 127 22.45 -2.73 -1.19
N GLY A 128 21.30 -3.16 -1.70
CA GLY A 128 21.12 -4.43 -2.42
C GLY A 128 21.30 -4.32 -3.94
N GLY A 129 21.73 -3.17 -4.46
CA GLY A 129 21.90 -2.90 -5.88
C GLY A 129 20.83 -1.98 -6.48
N GLY A 130 21.09 -1.52 -7.71
CA GLY A 130 20.26 -0.51 -8.38
C GLY A 130 20.49 0.91 -7.86
N THR A 131 19.59 1.82 -8.21
CA THR A 131 19.73 3.25 -7.90
C THR A 131 18.42 3.90 -7.50
N ILE A 132 18.50 4.84 -6.56
CA ILE A 132 17.43 5.77 -6.24
C ILE A 132 17.92 7.20 -6.48
N SER A 133 17.11 7.99 -7.15
CA SER A 133 17.38 9.40 -7.41
C SER A 133 16.26 10.23 -6.79
N VAL A 134 16.65 11.26 -6.04
CA VAL A 134 15.75 12.24 -5.45
C VAL A 134 16.11 13.61 -6.03
N ASP A 135 15.15 14.20 -6.72
CA ASP A 135 15.20 15.58 -7.22
C ASP A 135 14.31 16.42 -6.30
N ALA A 136 14.92 17.32 -5.53
CA ALA A 136 14.22 18.10 -4.53
C ALA A 136 14.29 19.60 -4.88
N THR A 137 13.14 20.26 -4.75
CA THR A 137 13.04 21.71 -4.71
C THR A 137 12.59 22.08 -3.31
N THR A 138 13.48 22.71 -2.55
CA THR A 138 13.19 23.13 -1.18
C THR A 138 13.44 24.62 -1.01
N SER A 139 12.75 25.21 -0.03
CA SER A 139 12.99 26.57 0.45
C SER A 139 14.30 26.73 1.25
N GLY A 140 15.05 25.64 1.47
CA GLY A 140 16.30 25.63 2.25
C GLY A 140 16.13 25.62 3.77
N ALA A 141 14.89 25.54 4.28
CA ALA A 141 14.60 25.43 5.71
C ALA A 141 14.73 23.97 6.21
N ALA A 142 14.87 23.79 7.53
CA ALA A 142 14.86 22.47 8.17
C ALA A 142 13.46 21.81 8.16
N SER A 143 12.41 22.61 7.96
CA SER A 143 11.02 22.17 7.86
C SER A 143 10.57 22.08 6.41
N MET A 144 9.72 21.10 6.10
CA MET A 144 8.98 21.08 4.85
C MET A 144 7.88 22.13 4.89
N VAL A 145 7.81 23.01 3.91
CA VAL A 145 6.82 24.09 3.83
C VAL A 145 6.12 24.09 2.47
N ALA A 146 4.96 24.73 2.41
CA ALA A 146 4.23 24.91 1.16
C ALA A 146 5.13 25.45 0.04
N GLY A 147 5.11 24.78 -1.11
CA GLY A 147 5.98 25.07 -2.26
C GLY A 147 7.16 24.13 -2.41
N ASP A 148 7.55 23.41 -1.36
CA ASP A 148 8.57 22.36 -1.47
C ASP A 148 8.04 21.18 -2.29
N SER A 149 8.91 20.52 -3.05
CA SER A 149 8.58 19.31 -3.80
C SER A 149 9.76 18.35 -3.93
N LEU A 150 9.45 17.07 -4.06
CA LEU A 150 10.40 15.99 -4.22
C LEU A 150 9.92 15.08 -5.35
N ARG A 151 10.84 14.65 -6.19
CA ARG A 151 10.61 13.63 -7.21
C ARG A 151 11.58 12.49 -7.00
N ILE A 152 11.03 11.31 -6.76
CA ILE A 152 11.76 10.07 -6.55
C ILE A 152 11.69 9.26 -7.84
N THR A 153 12.85 8.79 -8.30
CA THR A 153 12.97 7.82 -9.38
C THR A 153 13.79 6.65 -8.87
N ALA A 154 13.19 5.46 -8.87
CA ALA A 154 13.87 4.23 -8.47
C ALA A 154 14.06 3.33 -9.70
N SER A 155 15.24 2.72 -9.80
CA SER A 155 15.62 1.80 -10.87
C SER A 155 16.25 0.56 -10.25
N ASN A 156 15.43 -0.48 -10.08
CA ASN A 156 15.75 -1.74 -9.39
C ASN A 156 16.46 -1.51 -8.05
N CYS A 157 16.04 -0.48 -7.33
CA CYS A 157 16.67 -0.10 -6.06
C CYS A 157 16.29 -1.13 -5.00
N SER A 158 17.22 -1.99 -4.61
CA SER A 158 17.00 -2.98 -3.57
C SER A 158 17.54 -2.47 -2.23
N GLU A 159 16.68 -2.45 -1.21
CA GLU A 159 17.03 -2.13 0.17
C GLU A 159 16.55 -3.25 1.10
N SER A 160 17.20 -3.46 2.24
CA SER A 160 16.73 -4.39 3.26
C SER A 160 15.84 -3.65 4.25
N VAL A 161 14.56 -4.02 4.33
CA VAL A 161 13.60 -3.51 5.32
C VAL A 161 13.24 -4.69 6.22
N ASP A 162 13.59 -4.60 7.50
CA ASP A 162 13.39 -5.66 8.51
C ASP A 162 13.93 -7.03 8.09
N GLY A 163 15.09 -7.02 7.41
CA GLY A 163 15.74 -8.24 6.91
C GLY A 163 15.13 -8.80 5.62
N THR A 164 14.09 -8.17 5.07
CA THR A 164 13.47 -8.55 3.81
C THR A 164 13.95 -7.65 2.67
N PRO A 165 14.45 -8.22 1.55
CA PRO A 165 14.81 -7.42 0.39
C PRO A 165 13.56 -6.80 -0.23
N THR A 166 13.54 -5.48 -0.27
CA THR A 166 12.49 -4.65 -0.84
C THR A 166 13.04 -3.94 -2.08
N VAL A 167 12.41 -4.15 -3.23
CA VAL A 167 12.81 -3.58 -4.52
C VAL A 167 11.86 -2.45 -4.91
N LEU A 168 12.41 -1.26 -5.13
CA LEU A 168 11.69 -0.08 -5.58
C LEU A 168 11.96 0.18 -7.06
N ASN A 169 10.90 0.50 -7.80
CA ASN A 169 10.96 0.87 -9.22
C ASN A 169 9.98 2.00 -9.53
N GLY A 170 10.21 2.70 -10.63
CA GLY A 170 9.28 3.69 -11.17
C GLY A 170 9.47 5.09 -10.60
N ARG A 171 8.43 5.91 -10.67
CA ARG A 171 8.50 7.34 -10.35
C ARG A 171 7.34 7.79 -9.45
N MET A 172 7.70 8.57 -8.44
CA MET A 172 6.75 9.21 -7.53
C MET A 172 7.14 10.67 -7.36
N SER A 173 6.17 11.56 -7.29
CA SER A 173 6.38 12.97 -6.95
C SER A 173 5.55 13.34 -5.73
N ILE A 174 6.12 14.13 -4.84
CA ILE A 174 5.50 14.64 -3.62
C ILE A 174 5.62 16.16 -3.66
N ALA A 175 4.55 16.89 -3.43
CA ALA A 175 4.57 18.34 -3.32
C ALA A 175 3.85 18.78 -2.05
N VAL A 176 4.45 19.70 -1.29
CA VAL A 176 3.80 20.30 -0.13
C VAL A 176 2.86 21.39 -0.61
N THR A 177 1.56 21.16 -0.50
CA THR A 177 0.54 22.09 -0.98
C THR A 177 0.15 23.13 0.07
N SER A 178 0.27 22.79 1.36
CA SER A 178 -0.01 23.71 2.47
C SER A 178 0.64 23.24 3.77
N GLY A 179 0.77 24.16 4.73
CA GLY A 179 1.28 23.89 6.08
C GLY A 179 2.80 23.85 6.17
N SER A 180 3.28 23.36 7.31
CA SER A 180 4.69 23.16 7.62
C SER A 180 4.86 21.94 8.51
N TYR A 181 5.82 21.09 8.18
CA TYR A 181 6.14 19.91 8.97
C TYR A 181 7.64 19.80 9.23
N ASP A 182 7.99 19.80 10.51
CA ASP A 182 9.30 19.41 11.00
C ASP A 182 9.10 18.26 11.99
N PRO A 183 9.49 17.02 11.63
CA PRO A 183 9.34 15.87 12.52
C PRO A 183 10.11 16.05 13.83
N ASN A 184 11.21 16.82 13.84
CA ASN A 184 12.07 17.01 15.01
C ASN A 184 11.63 18.16 15.92
N SER A 185 10.72 19.01 15.46
CA SER A 185 10.23 20.13 16.28
C SER A 185 9.45 19.63 17.50
N PRO A 186 9.68 20.15 18.72
CA PRO A 186 8.87 19.79 19.88
C PRO A 186 7.54 20.56 19.95
N VAL A 187 7.28 21.47 18.99
CA VAL A 187 6.12 22.37 19.01
C VAL A 187 4.93 21.73 18.31
N TYR A 188 3.76 21.78 18.95
CA TYR A 188 2.47 21.30 18.44
C TYR A 188 1.41 22.41 18.51
N PRO A 189 0.37 22.39 17.66
CA PRO A 189 0.13 21.41 16.60
C PRO A 189 1.03 21.63 15.38
N LYS A 190 1.30 20.55 14.65
CA LYS A 190 1.96 20.59 13.33
C LYS A 190 0.99 20.09 12.29
N SER A 191 1.00 20.68 11.09
CA SER A 191 0.14 20.21 10.02
C SER A 191 0.75 20.45 8.66
N VAL A 192 0.53 19.50 7.75
CA VAL A 192 1.00 19.59 6.36
C VAL A 192 0.04 18.86 5.45
N THR A 193 -0.15 19.42 4.26
CA THR A 193 -0.83 18.72 3.17
C THR A 193 0.16 18.45 2.05
N LEU A 194 0.22 17.20 1.64
CA LEU A 194 1.07 16.68 0.58
C LEU A 194 0.19 16.24 -0.58
N ARG A 195 0.61 16.53 -1.80
CA ARG A 195 0.10 15.92 -3.02
C ARG A 195 1.13 14.94 -3.56
N ILE A 196 0.74 13.67 -3.60
CA ILE A 196 1.54 12.58 -4.15
C ILE A 196 1.00 12.23 -5.53
N VAL A 197 1.88 12.05 -6.50
CA VAL A 197 1.55 11.53 -7.82
C VAL A 197 2.45 10.36 -8.11
N SER A 198 1.86 9.20 -8.33
CA SER A 198 2.56 7.98 -8.73
C SER A 198 2.26 7.64 -10.18
N SER A 199 3.31 7.26 -10.92
CA SER A 199 3.18 6.69 -12.26
C SER A 199 4.06 5.45 -12.34
N SER A 200 3.40 4.30 -12.23
CA SER A 200 3.99 2.97 -12.21
C SER A 200 5.12 2.85 -11.17
N PHE A 201 4.98 3.54 -10.03
CA PHE A 201 5.86 3.31 -8.89
C PHE A 201 5.51 1.95 -8.31
N SER A 202 6.50 1.11 -8.09
CA SER A 202 6.28 -0.23 -7.56
C SER A 202 7.17 -0.56 -6.39
N VAL A 203 6.60 -1.28 -5.44
CA VAL A 203 7.29 -1.83 -4.26
C VAL A 203 7.19 -3.34 -4.34
N GLY A 204 8.33 -4.01 -4.39
CA GLY A 204 8.42 -5.46 -4.39
C GLY A 204 9.00 -5.98 -3.09
N ALA A 205 8.28 -6.82 -2.36
CA ALA A 205 8.76 -7.46 -1.13
C ALA A 205 8.19 -8.89 -1.03
N SER A 206 8.94 -9.81 -0.43
CA SER A 206 8.50 -11.19 -0.19
C SER A 206 7.95 -11.91 -1.44
N GLY A 207 8.53 -11.63 -2.61
CA GLY A 207 8.12 -12.22 -3.89
C GLY A 207 6.84 -11.64 -4.50
N GLN A 208 6.23 -10.63 -3.88
CA GLN A 208 5.13 -9.87 -4.45
C GLN A 208 5.62 -8.53 -4.95
N THR A 209 5.00 -7.99 -6.00
CA THR A 209 5.26 -6.62 -6.47
C THR A 209 3.93 -5.91 -6.61
N GLU A 210 3.82 -4.80 -5.91
CA GLU A 210 2.69 -3.91 -5.97
C GLU A 210 3.04 -2.67 -6.79
N VAL A 211 2.18 -2.31 -7.75
CA VAL A 211 2.34 -1.14 -8.61
C VAL A 211 1.23 -0.14 -8.33
N PHE A 212 1.59 1.12 -8.09
CA PHE A 212 0.69 2.23 -7.78
C PHE A 212 0.60 3.23 -8.93
N ASP A 213 -0.63 3.61 -9.28
CA ASP A 213 -0.91 4.65 -10.28
C ASP A 213 -2.02 5.58 -9.79
N GLY A 214 -1.79 6.88 -9.83
CA GLY A 214 -2.79 7.88 -9.46
C GLY A 214 -2.22 9.02 -8.62
N ASP A 215 -3.11 9.92 -8.22
CA ASP A 215 -2.83 11.01 -7.29
C ASP A 215 -3.41 10.71 -5.91
N LEU A 216 -2.73 11.16 -4.86
CA LEU A 216 -3.17 11.04 -3.48
C LEU A 216 -2.85 12.35 -2.76
N THR A 217 -3.85 12.97 -2.14
CA THR A 217 -3.65 14.08 -1.22
C THR A 217 -3.64 13.55 0.20
N LEU A 218 -2.52 13.73 0.91
CA LEU A 218 -2.36 13.39 2.31
C LEU A 218 -2.34 14.66 3.15
N ALA A 219 -3.25 14.78 4.11
CA ALA A 219 -3.22 15.81 5.14
C ALA A 219 -2.86 15.16 6.47
N LEU A 220 -1.74 15.58 7.06
CA LEU A 220 -1.28 15.15 8.39
C LEU A 220 -1.47 16.30 9.36
N THR A 221 -1.94 16.00 10.56
CA THR A 221 -2.01 16.95 11.68
C THR A 221 -1.64 16.24 12.97
N ASP A 222 -0.52 16.62 13.57
CA ASP A 222 -0.10 16.11 14.87
C ASP A 222 -0.53 17.11 15.94
N THR A 223 -1.32 16.63 16.91
CA THR A 223 -1.80 17.44 18.04
C THR A 223 -0.91 17.31 19.27
N THR A 224 -0.24 16.18 19.43
CA THR A 224 0.78 15.93 20.44
C THR A 224 1.87 15.01 19.89
N ALA A 225 2.87 14.70 20.71
CA ALA A 225 3.89 13.70 20.39
C ALA A 225 3.38 12.24 20.28
N THR A 226 2.09 11.98 20.46
CA THR A 226 1.51 10.62 20.37
C THR A 226 0.10 10.62 19.81
N SER A 227 -0.37 11.75 19.27
CA SER A 227 -1.73 11.85 18.75
C SER A 227 -1.81 12.80 17.57
N GLY A 228 -2.70 12.45 16.65
CA GLY A 228 -2.90 13.23 15.44
C GLY A 228 -3.94 12.60 14.52
N THR A 229 -4.10 13.23 13.36
CA THR A 229 -4.97 12.78 12.29
C THR A 229 -4.21 12.70 10.98
N LEU A 230 -4.51 11.65 10.21
CA LEU A 230 -4.06 11.50 8.84
C LEU A 230 -5.29 11.33 7.95
N THR A 231 -5.43 12.17 6.94
CA THR A 231 -6.47 12.08 5.94
C THR A 231 -5.84 11.83 4.57
N ALA A 232 -6.25 10.78 3.89
CA ALA A 232 -5.83 10.47 2.53
C ALA A 232 -7.03 10.59 1.59
N THR A 233 -6.88 11.31 0.48
CA THR A 233 -7.96 11.49 -0.51
C THR A 233 -7.45 11.32 -1.92
N SER A 234 -8.23 10.69 -2.80
CA SER A 234 -7.89 10.53 -4.21
C SER A 234 -9.16 10.51 -5.07
N ALA A 235 -9.09 11.11 -6.26
CA ALA A 235 -10.15 10.94 -7.26
C ALA A 235 -10.10 9.55 -7.90
N SER A 236 -8.91 9.00 -8.09
CA SER A 236 -8.68 7.67 -8.65
C SER A 236 -7.27 7.17 -8.28
N LEU A 237 -7.20 6.14 -7.46
CA LEU A 237 -5.96 5.46 -7.09
C LEU A 237 -6.04 3.98 -7.46
N SER A 238 -5.14 3.53 -8.32
CA SER A 238 -5.03 2.14 -8.76
C SER A 238 -3.84 1.47 -8.08
N SER A 239 -4.04 0.23 -7.65
CA SER A 239 -2.96 -0.67 -7.22
C SER A 239 -3.08 -2.02 -7.91
N THR A 240 -1.95 -2.58 -8.32
CA THR A 240 -1.87 -3.90 -8.97
C THR A 240 -0.86 -4.79 -8.25
N VAL A 241 -1.29 -5.98 -7.81
CA VAL A 241 -0.44 -7.04 -7.24
C VAL A 241 -0.60 -8.30 -8.10
N GLY A 242 0.45 -8.69 -8.82
CA GLY A 242 0.35 -9.76 -9.81
C GLY A 242 -0.73 -9.47 -10.86
N ALA A 243 -1.75 -10.34 -10.96
CA ALA A 243 -2.90 -10.12 -11.84
C ALA A 243 -4.05 -9.34 -11.17
N ARG A 244 -4.03 -9.15 -9.84
CA ARG A 244 -5.10 -8.50 -9.07
C ARG A 244 -4.92 -6.98 -9.08
N ARG A 245 -5.86 -6.29 -9.70
CA ARG A 245 -5.98 -4.83 -9.76
C ARG A 245 -7.18 -4.36 -8.95
N ILE A 246 -6.96 -3.34 -8.14
CA ILE A 246 -8.00 -2.59 -7.43
C ILE A 246 -7.85 -1.11 -7.81
N THR A 247 -8.96 -0.47 -8.16
CA THR A 247 -9.04 0.99 -8.35
C THR A 247 -10.01 1.57 -7.33
N LEU A 248 -9.54 2.56 -6.58
CA LEU A 248 -10.29 3.30 -5.58
C LEU A 248 -10.62 4.68 -6.15
N GLY A 249 -11.87 4.87 -6.58
CA GLY A 249 -12.44 6.16 -6.96
C GLY A 249 -13.05 6.88 -5.77
N ASP A 250 -13.00 8.22 -5.77
CA ASP A 250 -13.50 9.07 -4.68
C ASP A 250 -13.05 8.58 -3.29
N TYR A 251 -11.80 8.11 -3.22
CA TYR A 251 -11.23 7.51 -2.03
C TYR A 251 -11.04 8.57 -0.97
N ARG A 252 -11.48 8.26 0.25
CA ARG A 252 -11.19 9.01 1.46
C ARG A 252 -10.91 8.03 2.58
N LEU A 253 -9.75 8.17 3.20
CA LEU A 253 -9.38 7.53 4.45
C LEU A 253 -9.12 8.62 5.48
N GLN A 254 -9.61 8.41 6.70
CA GLN A 254 -9.25 9.19 7.86
C GLN A 254 -8.80 8.25 8.97
N VAL A 255 -7.62 8.51 9.51
CA VAL A 255 -7.04 7.83 10.66
C VAL A 255 -6.89 8.86 11.77
N THR A 256 -7.50 8.60 12.92
CA THR A 256 -7.21 9.32 14.16
C THR A 256 -6.42 8.38 15.05
N HIS A 257 -5.20 8.75 15.42
CA HIS A 257 -4.34 7.91 16.25
C HIS A 257 -4.08 8.55 17.62
N THR A 258 -3.82 7.68 18.59
CA THR A 258 -3.41 8.01 19.96
C THR A 258 -2.24 7.13 20.35
N SER A 259 -1.72 7.27 21.58
CA SER A 259 -0.64 6.42 22.08
C SER A 259 -0.99 4.94 22.23
N VAL A 260 -2.29 4.59 22.17
CA VAL A 260 -2.76 3.22 22.42
C VAL A 260 -3.47 2.60 21.22
N ASP A 261 -4.34 3.38 20.58
CA ASP A 261 -5.23 2.90 19.53
C ASP A 261 -5.33 3.89 18.38
N SER A 262 -5.76 3.39 17.22
CA SER A 262 -6.18 4.14 16.04
C SER A 262 -7.64 3.89 15.72
N ALA A 263 -8.35 4.91 15.24
CA ALA A 263 -9.69 4.82 14.70
C ALA A 263 -9.66 5.18 13.20
N LEU A 264 -10.13 4.27 12.35
CA LEU A 264 -10.07 4.37 10.91
C LEU A 264 -11.47 4.53 10.32
N SER A 265 -11.63 5.43 9.35
CA SER A 265 -12.86 5.60 8.58
C SER A 265 -12.52 5.71 7.10
N VAL A 266 -13.19 4.91 6.27
CA VAL A 266 -12.96 4.86 4.83
C VAL A 266 -14.26 5.06 4.07
N SER A 267 -14.19 5.75 2.93
CA SER A 267 -15.19 5.72 1.88
C SER A 267 -14.51 5.61 0.51
N ALA A 268 -15.01 4.75 -0.38
CA ALA A 268 -14.48 4.60 -1.73
C ALA A 268 -15.49 3.97 -2.69
N ASN A 269 -15.38 4.33 -3.98
CA ASN A 269 -15.92 3.57 -5.10
C ASN A 269 -14.84 2.58 -5.56
N VAL A 270 -15.06 1.29 -5.38
CA VAL A 270 -14.06 0.26 -5.66
C VAL A 270 -14.37 -0.44 -6.98
N GLU A 271 -13.37 -0.55 -7.84
CA GLU A 271 -13.36 -1.49 -8.98
C GLU A 271 -12.28 -2.54 -8.72
N SER A 272 -12.64 -3.82 -8.77
CA SER A 272 -11.75 -4.94 -8.48
C SER A 272 -11.89 -6.04 -9.52
N ASN A 273 -10.78 -6.65 -9.92
CA ASN A 273 -10.78 -7.87 -10.75
C ASN A 273 -10.47 -9.13 -9.93
N ASN A 274 -10.67 -9.08 -8.60
CA ASN A 274 -10.45 -10.22 -7.74
C ASN A 274 -11.40 -11.37 -8.11
N GLY A 275 -10.82 -12.47 -8.61
CA GLY A 275 -11.54 -13.67 -9.04
C GLY A 275 -12.36 -14.35 -7.94
N GLN A 276 -12.06 -14.06 -6.67
CA GLN A 276 -12.86 -14.54 -5.52
C GLN A 276 -14.19 -13.80 -5.37
N LEU A 277 -14.30 -12.58 -5.92
CA LEU A 277 -15.54 -11.81 -5.89
C LEU A 277 -16.46 -12.18 -7.05
N ALA A 278 -15.88 -12.26 -8.26
CA ALA A 278 -16.55 -12.61 -9.51
C ALA A 278 -15.53 -12.99 -10.60
N SER A 279 -15.98 -13.67 -11.65
CA SER A 279 -15.14 -14.06 -12.80
C SER A 279 -14.77 -12.91 -13.74
N THR A 280 -15.46 -11.78 -13.62
CA THR A 280 -15.20 -10.54 -14.37
C THR A 280 -14.97 -9.39 -13.40
N PRO A 281 -14.30 -8.30 -13.81
CA PRO A 281 -14.17 -7.11 -12.97
C PRO A 281 -15.51 -6.61 -12.46
N VAL A 282 -15.55 -6.22 -11.18
CA VAL A 282 -16.74 -5.76 -10.48
C VAL A 282 -16.55 -4.40 -9.82
N ARG A 283 -17.66 -3.69 -9.59
CA ARG A 283 -17.74 -2.41 -8.88
C ARG A 283 -18.64 -2.48 -7.66
N TYR A 284 -18.25 -1.82 -6.58
CA TYR A 284 -19.03 -1.66 -5.35
C TYR A 284 -18.60 -0.42 -4.59
N THR A 285 -19.40 0.04 -3.64
CA THR A 285 -19.01 1.11 -2.72
C THR A 285 -18.61 0.54 -1.37
N LEU A 286 -17.58 1.09 -0.76
CA LEU A 286 -17.10 0.75 0.57
C LEU A 286 -17.26 1.96 1.47
N THR A 287 -17.86 1.80 2.64
CA THR A 287 -17.99 2.85 3.66
C THR A 287 -17.87 2.29 5.07
N THR A 288 -17.15 2.97 5.95
CA THR A 288 -17.17 2.69 7.39
C THR A 288 -18.38 3.37 8.03
N GLU A 289 -19.27 2.61 8.67
CA GLU A 289 -20.42 3.20 9.40
C GLU A 289 -20.02 3.65 10.80
N THR A 290 -19.23 2.82 11.48
CA THR A 290 -18.62 3.14 12.78
C THR A 290 -17.11 2.97 12.64
N PRO A 291 -16.29 3.97 13.01
CA PRO A 291 -14.84 3.92 12.84
C PRO A 291 -14.25 2.60 13.37
N VAL A 292 -13.41 1.97 12.56
CA VAL A 292 -12.75 0.71 12.92
C VAL A 292 -11.60 1.01 13.88
N LYS A 293 -11.67 0.47 15.09
CA LYS A 293 -10.63 0.62 16.11
C LYS A 293 -9.59 -0.47 16.00
N VAL A 294 -8.33 -0.08 15.97
CA VAL A 294 -7.18 -0.98 15.87
C VAL A 294 -6.18 -0.61 16.96
N THR A 295 -5.72 -1.59 17.73
CA THR A 295 -4.69 -1.37 18.76
C THR A 295 -3.31 -1.18 18.15
N SER A 296 -2.33 -0.73 18.93
CA SER A 296 -0.92 -0.69 18.51
C SER A 296 -0.33 -2.06 18.12
N ALA A 297 -0.96 -3.17 18.56
CA ALA A 297 -0.59 -4.53 18.16
C ALA A 297 -1.33 -5.01 16.88
N GLY A 298 -2.09 -4.14 16.22
CA GLY A 298 -2.85 -4.47 15.01
C GLY A 298 -4.14 -5.26 15.28
N LEU A 299 -4.62 -5.36 16.52
CA LEU A 299 -5.85 -6.09 16.82
C LEU A 299 -7.07 -5.20 16.54
N VAL A 300 -8.06 -5.73 15.81
CA VAL A 300 -9.29 -5.00 15.49
C VAL A 300 -10.29 -5.21 16.63
N THR A 301 -10.67 -4.14 17.32
CA THR A 301 -11.45 -4.24 18.59
C THR A 301 -12.87 -3.73 18.50
N ALA A 302 -13.19 -2.85 17.54
CA ALA A 302 -14.53 -2.32 17.34
C ALA A 302 -14.71 -1.74 15.93
N GLY A 303 -15.95 -1.47 15.54
CA GLY A 303 -16.32 -0.75 14.32
C GLY A 303 -17.17 -1.58 13.36
N SER A 304 -17.58 -0.96 12.26
CA SER A 304 -18.36 -1.63 11.23
C SER A 304 -18.09 -1.05 9.84
N ILE A 305 -18.06 -1.95 8.85
CA ILE A 305 -17.79 -1.65 7.45
C ILE A 305 -19.00 -2.12 6.64
N ARG A 306 -19.56 -1.23 5.82
CA ARG A 306 -20.59 -1.54 4.85
C ARG A 306 -19.99 -1.60 3.45
N VAL A 307 -20.35 -2.64 2.71
CA VAL A 307 -20.11 -2.78 1.28
C VAL A 307 -21.45 -2.79 0.57
N SER A 308 -21.63 -1.97 -0.45
CA SER A 308 -22.86 -1.92 -1.25
C SER A 308 -22.56 -2.26 -2.71
N GLY A 309 -23.24 -3.29 -3.20
CA GLY A 309 -23.22 -3.71 -4.60
C GLY A 309 -24.36 -3.06 -5.42
N SER A 310 -24.84 -3.78 -6.44
CA SER A 310 -25.91 -3.35 -7.35
C SER A 310 -27.28 -3.20 -6.67
N SER A 311 -27.68 -4.20 -5.90
CA SER A 311 -28.93 -4.25 -5.12
C SER A 311 -28.74 -5.22 -3.95
N SER A 312 -27.57 -5.14 -3.32
CA SER A 312 -27.15 -6.04 -2.25
C SER A 312 -26.18 -5.30 -1.35
N SER A 313 -26.15 -5.60 -0.06
CA SER A 313 -25.18 -5.05 0.87
C SER A 313 -24.61 -6.11 1.82
N LEU A 314 -23.39 -5.87 2.26
CA LEU A 314 -22.74 -6.60 3.33
C LEU A 314 -22.42 -5.61 4.44
N LEU A 315 -22.82 -5.93 5.67
CA LEU A 315 -22.37 -5.24 6.86
C LEU A 315 -21.44 -6.17 7.65
N LEU A 316 -20.17 -5.81 7.72
CA LEU A 316 -19.15 -6.43 8.55
C LEU A 316 -19.06 -5.67 9.87
N THR A 317 -19.41 -6.30 10.99
CA THR A 317 -19.37 -5.68 12.33
C THR A 317 -18.43 -6.44 13.25
N VAL A 318 -17.55 -5.73 13.95
CA VAL A 318 -16.67 -6.33 14.96
C VAL A 318 -17.52 -6.73 16.17
N THR A 319 -17.51 -8.01 16.54
CA THR A 319 -18.26 -8.55 17.70
C THR A 319 -17.39 -8.78 18.92
N SER A 320 -16.11 -9.07 18.69
CA SER A 320 -15.05 -9.12 19.70
C SER A 320 -13.71 -8.90 18.99
N THR A 321 -12.60 -8.85 19.74
CA THR A 321 -11.26 -8.70 19.15
C THR A 321 -11.04 -9.72 18.02
N ASP A 322 -10.78 -9.22 16.82
CA ASP A 322 -10.54 -10.00 15.59
C ASP A 322 -11.65 -11.01 15.22
N ALA A 323 -12.86 -10.83 15.73
CA ALA A 323 -14.04 -11.60 15.34
C ALA A 323 -15.14 -10.68 14.82
N PHE A 324 -15.79 -11.13 13.75
CA PHE A 324 -16.73 -10.32 13.00
C PHE A 324 -18.04 -11.07 12.74
N SER A 325 -19.13 -10.30 12.64
CA SER A 325 -20.41 -10.74 12.10
C SER A 325 -20.61 -10.15 10.70
N LEU A 326 -20.90 -11.01 9.74
CA LEU A 326 -21.19 -10.69 8.35
C LEU A 326 -22.70 -10.79 8.16
N ARG A 327 -23.36 -9.67 7.94
CA ARG A 327 -24.80 -9.60 7.68
C ARG A 327 -25.01 -9.24 6.21
N VAL A 328 -25.61 -10.15 5.45
CA VAL A 328 -25.84 -9.99 4.00
C VAL A 328 -27.31 -9.68 3.77
N ASP A 329 -27.56 -8.63 3.01
CA ASP A 329 -28.83 -8.31 2.35
C ASP A 329 -28.58 -8.49 0.85
N SER A 330 -29.07 -9.58 0.27
CA SER A 330 -28.74 -9.98 -1.10
C SER A 330 -29.64 -9.36 -2.16
N ASN A 331 -30.78 -8.78 -1.76
CA ASN A 331 -31.80 -8.22 -2.65
C ASN A 331 -32.06 -6.72 -2.44
N GLY A 332 -31.43 -6.10 -1.44
CA GLY A 332 -31.48 -4.67 -1.18
C GLY A 332 -32.79 -4.23 -0.54
N ASP A 333 -33.55 -5.14 0.07
CA ASP A 333 -34.83 -4.83 0.70
C ASP A 333 -34.70 -4.32 2.15
N GLY A 334 -33.48 -4.30 2.68
CA GLY A 334 -33.17 -3.86 4.05
C GLY A 334 -33.29 -4.98 5.11
N THR A 335 -33.72 -6.18 4.71
CA THR A 335 -33.77 -7.38 5.54
C THR A 335 -32.48 -8.17 5.39
N ILE A 336 -32.00 -8.75 6.48
CA ILE A 336 -30.80 -9.58 6.45
C ILE A 336 -31.19 -11.01 6.08
N ASP A 337 -30.68 -11.48 4.93
CA ASP A 337 -30.89 -12.83 4.42
C ASP A 337 -29.97 -13.85 5.08
N SER A 338 -28.74 -13.43 5.45
CA SER A 338 -27.74 -14.31 6.03
C SER A 338 -26.90 -13.59 7.08
N THR A 339 -26.61 -14.30 8.17
CA THR A 339 -25.65 -13.86 9.19
C THR A 339 -24.61 -14.96 9.40
N ARG A 340 -23.33 -14.60 9.37
CA ARG A 340 -22.21 -15.52 9.59
C ARG A 340 -21.16 -14.87 10.49
N THR A 341 -20.59 -15.64 11.42
CA THR A 341 -19.40 -15.21 12.17
C THR A 341 -18.12 -15.67 11.46
N ILE A 342 -17.08 -14.86 11.53
CA ILE A 342 -15.76 -15.16 10.96
C ILE A 342 -14.65 -14.50 11.79
N THR A 343 -13.43 -15.02 11.73
CA THR A 343 -12.27 -14.40 12.36
C THR A 343 -11.44 -13.60 11.37
N LYS A 344 -10.57 -12.72 11.86
CA LYS A 344 -9.58 -12.00 11.05
C LYS A 344 -8.65 -12.96 10.30
N ALA A 345 -8.21 -14.03 10.97
CA ALA A 345 -7.34 -15.04 10.37
C ALA A 345 -8.01 -15.75 9.19
N ASP A 346 -9.30 -16.08 9.31
CA ASP A 346 -10.07 -16.67 8.21
C ASP A 346 -10.20 -15.71 7.03
N LEU A 347 -10.41 -14.40 7.29
CA LEU A 347 -10.46 -13.38 6.23
C LEU A 347 -9.09 -13.18 5.55
N GLN A 348 -8.00 -13.19 6.32
CA GLN A 348 -6.65 -13.08 5.80
C GLN A 348 -6.27 -14.26 4.91
N ALA A 349 -6.79 -15.46 5.18
CA ALA A 349 -6.55 -16.64 4.35
C ALA A 349 -7.24 -16.60 2.97
N LEU A 350 -8.11 -15.61 2.72
CA LEU A 350 -8.81 -15.42 1.44
C LEU A 350 -8.09 -14.44 0.49
N ASN A 351 -7.04 -13.76 0.95
CA ASN A 351 -6.24 -12.78 0.21
C ASN A 351 -4.88 -13.35 -0.18
#